data_AF-A0A925VG89-F1
#
_entry.id   AF-A0A925VG89-F1
#
_cell.length_a   1.000
_cell.length_b   1.000
_cell.length_c   1.000
_cell.angle_alpha   90.00
_cell.angle_beta   90.00
_cell.angle_gamma   90.00
#
_symmetry.space_group_name_H-M   'P 1'
#
loop_
_entity.id
_entity.type
_entity.pdbx_description
1 polymer ?
#
loop_
_entity_poly.entity_id
_entity_poly.type
_entity_poly.pdbx_seq_one_letter_code
_entity_poly.pdbx_strand_id
1 'polypeptide(L)'
;FGLLLRVALLPITAHSDTLLLIWQAFETVASGQFSIYDSVFERHGQQVLAPVPWSPYGPAFYYTMGGWLVLMRALGLHQLAPWESPFGVAHLPRLIALVKLFYLLLEVGVVWLLCRVSDDGKPRPLVAALWLLCPFALYALYGLACTLLAATLVASLALRPRQQHCVAGRRWPQCVPGKRILIDD
;
A
#
# COMPACT_ATOMS: atom_id res chain seq x y z
N PHE A 1 -6.46 16.51 -7.98
CA PHE A 1 -6.84 16.91 -6.60
C PHE A 1 -6.43 15.86 -5.55
N GLY A 2 -6.95 14.62 -5.56
CA GLY A 2 -6.67 13.65 -4.49
C GLY A 2 -5.18 13.29 -4.25
N LEU A 3 -4.34 13.25 -5.28
CA LEU A 3 -2.89 13.08 -5.11
C LEU A 3 -2.23 14.30 -4.45
N LEU A 4 -2.65 15.52 -4.80
CA LEU A 4 -2.14 16.76 -4.18
C LEU A 4 -2.48 16.82 -2.69
N LEU A 5 -3.70 16.41 -2.32
CA LEU A 5 -4.11 16.29 -0.93
C LEU A 5 -3.16 15.37 -0.15
N ARG A 6 -2.77 14.23 -0.74
CA ARG A 6 -1.83 13.29 -0.09
C ARG A 6 -0.45 13.87 0.08
N VAL A 7 0.08 14.54 -0.95
CA VAL A 7 1.37 15.25 -0.88
C VAL A 7 1.36 16.26 0.27
N ALA A 8 0.28 17.01 0.43
CA ALA A 8 0.12 17.94 1.55
C ALA A 8 0.04 17.23 2.92
N LEU A 9 -0.52 16.02 2.98
CA LEU A 9 -0.64 15.24 4.21
C LEU A 9 0.64 14.47 4.60
N LEU A 10 1.60 14.29 3.68
CA LEU A 10 2.82 13.51 3.90
C LEU A 10 3.57 13.90 5.20
N PRO A 11 3.87 15.19 5.47
CA PRO A 11 4.65 15.55 6.65
C PRO A 11 3.80 15.76 7.91
N ILE A 12 2.47 15.88 7.77
CA ILE A 12 1.58 16.32 8.86
C ILE A 12 1.05 15.12 9.64
N THR A 13 0.73 14.05 8.93
CA THR A 13 0.15 12.87 9.53
C THR A 13 1.28 11.95 9.99
N ALA A 14 1.13 11.31 11.15
CA ALA A 14 2.05 10.29 11.62
C ALA A 14 1.36 9.50 12.72
N HIS A 15 1.49 8.17 12.69
CA HIS A 15 1.15 7.33 13.83
C HIS A 15 2.44 6.79 14.43
N SER A 16 2.45 6.59 15.75
CA SER A 16 3.56 5.95 16.46
C SER A 16 3.95 4.61 15.83
N ASP A 17 2.95 3.86 15.38
CA ASP A 17 3.09 2.53 14.78
C ASP A 17 3.93 2.60 13.51
N THR A 18 3.77 3.65 12.71
CA THR A 18 4.59 3.87 11.51
C THR A 18 6.07 3.87 11.86
N LEU A 19 6.45 4.55 12.95
CA LEU A 19 7.85 4.65 13.37
C LEU A 19 8.40 3.33 13.88
N LEU A 20 7.63 2.62 14.69
CA LEU A 20 8.02 1.30 15.19
C LEU A 20 8.27 0.32 14.03
N LEU A 21 7.38 0.33 13.03
CA LEU A 21 7.49 -0.53 11.86
C LEU A 21 8.66 -0.17 10.95
N ILE A 22 8.92 1.12 10.72
CA ILE A 22 10.10 1.57 9.96
C ILE A 22 11.38 1.17 10.69
N TRP A 23 11.42 1.37 12.01
CA TRP A 23 12.57 1.02 12.83
C TRP A 23 12.88 -0.49 12.76
N GLN A 24 11.88 -1.35 12.91
CA GLN A 24 12.04 -2.80 12.74
C GLN A 24 12.52 -3.18 11.32
N ALA A 25 11.94 -2.57 10.29
CA ALA A 25 12.35 -2.81 8.90
C ALA A 25 13.82 -2.38 8.66
N PHE A 26 14.24 -1.29 9.29
CA PHE A 26 15.64 -0.86 9.32
C PHE A 26 16.52 -1.88 10.03
N GLU A 27 16.14 -2.29 11.24
CA GLU A 27 16.93 -3.21 12.06
C GLU A 27 17.20 -4.55 11.40
N THR A 28 16.29 -5.05 10.57
CA THR A 28 16.49 -6.34 9.89
C THR A 28 17.19 -6.18 8.56
N VAL A 29 16.60 -5.41 7.65
CA VAL A 29 17.04 -5.41 6.24
C VAL A 29 18.28 -4.56 6.05
N ALA A 30 18.34 -3.39 6.70
CA ALA A 30 19.48 -2.50 6.55
C ALA A 30 20.71 -2.95 7.35
N SER A 31 20.53 -3.82 8.35
CA SER A 31 21.64 -4.47 9.08
C SER A 31 22.15 -5.76 8.40
N GLY A 32 21.47 -6.23 7.35
CA GLY A 32 21.84 -7.43 6.60
C GLY A 32 21.30 -8.74 7.18
N GLN A 33 20.36 -8.70 8.12
CA GLN A 33 19.68 -9.89 8.60
C GLN A 33 18.54 -10.30 7.66
N PHE A 34 18.36 -11.61 7.48
CA PHE A 34 17.24 -12.14 6.68
C PHE A 34 15.98 -12.30 7.56
N SER A 35 16.07 -12.92 8.73
CA SER A 35 14.88 -13.17 9.54
C SER A 35 14.54 -11.98 10.44
N ILE A 36 13.43 -11.29 10.14
CA ILE A 36 12.89 -10.21 11.01
C ILE A 36 12.64 -10.72 12.43
N TYR A 37 12.01 -11.89 12.55
CA TYR A 37 11.61 -12.43 13.84
C TYR A 37 12.81 -12.83 14.68
N ASP A 38 13.79 -13.50 14.08
CA ASP A 38 15.02 -13.87 14.80
C ASP A 38 15.83 -12.62 15.15
N SER A 39 15.99 -11.67 14.21
CA SER A 39 16.76 -10.44 14.44
C SER A 39 16.24 -9.62 15.63
N VAL A 40 14.92 -9.48 15.70
CA VAL A 40 14.24 -8.72 16.76
C VAL A 40 14.27 -9.51 18.07
N PHE A 41 14.09 -10.83 18.02
CA PHE A 41 14.16 -11.69 19.20
C PHE A 41 15.57 -11.79 19.80
N GLU A 42 16.61 -11.95 18.99
CA GLU A 42 18.00 -11.99 19.45
C GLU A 42 18.42 -10.71 20.16
N ARG A 43 17.94 -9.55 19.67
CA ARG A 43 18.30 -8.24 20.23
C ARG A 43 17.52 -7.88 21.48
N HIS A 44 16.22 -8.18 21.50
CA HIS A 44 15.31 -7.70 22.54
C HIS A 44 14.84 -8.81 23.49
N GLY A 45 15.11 -10.08 23.19
CA GLY A 45 14.71 -11.22 24.00
C GLY A 45 13.20 -11.44 24.03
N GLN A 46 12.70 -12.09 25.08
CA GLN A 46 11.30 -12.50 25.18
C GLN A 46 10.28 -11.35 25.23
N GLN A 47 10.70 -10.11 25.53
CA GLN A 47 9.77 -8.97 25.59
C GLN A 47 9.05 -8.71 24.27
N VAL A 48 9.62 -9.15 23.14
CA VAL A 48 9.02 -8.98 21.81
C VAL A 48 7.80 -9.87 21.58
N LEU A 49 7.60 -10.87 22.45
CA LEU A 49 6.52 -11.85 22.36
C LEU A 49 5.27 -11.47 23.20
N ALA A 50 5.32 -10.41 24.03
CA ALA A 50 4.29 -10.15 25.03
C ALA A 50 3.78 -8.69 25.07
N PRO A 51 2.46 -8.46 25.30
CA PRO A 51 1.31 -9.30 24.96
C PRO A 51 0.93 -9.21 23.48
N VAL A 52 1.44 -8.21 22.76
CA VAL A 52 1.28 -8.04 21.31
C VAL A 52 2.65 -8.21 20.67
N PRO A 53 2.80 -9.12 19.68
CA PRO A 53 4.06 -9.28 18.98
C PRO A 53 4.54 -7.94 18.43
N TRP A 54 5.79 -7.60 18.70
CA TRP A 54 6.35 -6.33 18.23
C TRP A 54 6.32 -6.24 16.70
N SER A 55 6.47 -7.38 16.02
CA SER A 55 6.41 -7.48 14.56
C SER A 55 5.13 -8.18 14.07
N PRO A 56 3.96 -7.51 14.07
CA PRO A 56 2.68 -8.15 13.76
C PRO A 56 2.46 -8.39 12.26
N TYR A 57 3.35 -7.89 11.39
CA TYR A 57 3.22 -8.01 9.93
C TYR A 57 4.03 -9.19 9.39
N GLY A 58 3.69 -9.64 8.18
CA GLY A 58 4.46 -10.66 7.47
C GLY A 58 5.82 -10.13 6.97
N PRO A 59 6.80 -11.02 6.71
CA PRO A 59 8.16 -10.62 6.30
C PRO A 59 8.20 -9.73 5.06
N ALA A 60 7.30 -9.94 4.10
CA ALA A 60 7.23 -9.17 2.86
C ALA A 60 7.10 -7.65 3.13
N PHE A 61 6.39 -7.26 4.19
CA PHE A 61 6.29 -5.86 4.57
C PHE A 61 7.65 -5.29 4.99
N TYR A 62 8.33 -5.96 5.91
CA TYR A 62 9.63 -5.54 6.45
C TYR A 62 10.69 -5.48 5.36
N TYR A 63 10.75 -6.49 4.49
CA TYR A 63 11.66 -6.48 3.34
C TYR A 63 11.39 -5.34 2.37
N THR A 64 10.12 -5.07 2.09
CA THR A 64 9.74 -3.97 1.20
C THR A 64 10.13 -2.62 1.79
N MET A 65 9.79 -2.38 3.06
CA MET A 65 10.11 -1.14 3.75
C MET A 65 11.62 -0.97 3.98
N GLY A 66 12.31 -2.01 4.39
CA GLY A 66 13.75 -2.00 4.61
C GLY A 66 14.51 -1.78 3.30
N GLY A 67 14.07 -2.40 2.20
CA GLY A 67 14.60 -2.14 0.86
C GLY A 67 14.38 -0.68 0.43
N TRP A 68 13.22 -0.10 0.72
CA TRP A 68 12.96 1.32 0.49
C TRP A 68 13.91 2.22 1.30
N LEU A 69 14.15 1.91 2.58
CA LEU A 69 15.11 2.64 3.42
C LEU A 69 16.53 2.58 2.85
N VAL A 70 16.99 1.40 2.44
CA VAL A 70 18.30 1.20 1.81
C VAL A 70 18.41 2.03 0.52
N LEU A 71 17.36 2.06 -0.30
CA LEU A 71 17.31 2.89 -1.51
C LEU A 71 17.40 4.39 -1.17
N MET A 72 16.65 4.87 -0.18
CA MET A 72 16.72 6.26 0.25
C MET A 72 18.11 6.66 0.73
N ARG A 73 18.80 5.75 1.44
CA ARG A 73 20.20 5.96 1.83
C ARG A 73 21.12 6.03 0.61
N ALA A 74 20.97 5.11 -0.33
CA ALA A 74 21.77 5.09 -1.56
C ALA A 74 21.59 6.38 -2.40
N LEU A 75 20.39 6.95 -2.39
CA LEU A 75 20.07 8.22 -3.05
C LEU A 75 20.47 9.47 -2.24
N GLY A 76 21.03 9.32 -1.04
CA GLY A 76 21.39 10.44 -0.16
C GLY A 76 20.18 11.20 0.40
N LEU A 77 18.97 10.62 0.35
CA LEU A 77 17.73 11.26 0.83
C LEU A 77 17.59 11.22 2.34
N HIS A 78 18.17 10.22 3.01
CA HIS A 78 18.21 10.10 4.46
C HIS A 78 19.43 9.30 4.91
N GLN A 79 20.10 9.75 5.96
CA GLN A 79 21.18 8.99 6.57
C GLN A 79 20.59 8.00 7.57
N LEU A 80 20.81 6.71 7.32
CA LEU A 80 20.44 5.68 8.27
C LEU A 80 21.55 5.52 9.32
N ALA A 81 21.40 6.23 10.44
CA ALA A 81 22.19 5.95 11.64
C ALA A 81 21.63 4.70 12.35
N PRO A 82 22.42 3.97 13.15
CA PRO A 82 21.86 2.99 14.08
C PRO A 82 20.90 3.72 15.03
N TRP A 83 19.64 3.30 15.04
CA TRP A 83 18.60 3.89 15.89
C TRP A 83 18.47 3.06 17.17
N GLU A 84 18.80 3.65 18.31
CA GLU A 84 18.61 3.00 19.62
C GLU A 84 17.13 2.92 20.02
N SER A 85 16.29 3.79 19.44
CA SER A 85 14.84 3.78 19.64
C SER A 85 14.10 4.25 18.38
N PRO A 86 12.81 3.90 18.21
CA PRO A 86 11.98 4.37 17.11
C PRO A 86 11.86 5.90 17.01
N PHE A 87 12.13 6.61 18.11
CA PHE A 87 12.03 8.07 18.20
C PHE A 87 13.40 8.78 18.14
N GLY A 88 14.50 8.02 18.09
CA GLY A 88 15.87 8.55 18.07
C GLY A 88 16.33 9.10 16.70
N VAL A 89 15.39 9.38 15.78
CA VAL A 89 15.73 9.76 14.39
C VAL A 89 15.84 11.28 14.25
N ALA A 90 16.98 11.74 13.72
CA ALA A 90 17.14 13.13 13.32
C ALA A 90 16.18 13.49 12.18
N HIS A 91 15.48 14.62 12.32
CA HIS A 91 14.50 15.12 11.34
C HIS A 91 13.34 14.14 11.05
N LEU A 92 12.70 13.63 12.11
CA LEU A 92 11.56 12.72 12.06
C LEU A 92 10.49 13.06 10.99
N PRO A 93 10.03 14.32 10.82
CA PRO A 93 9.02 14.64 9.79
C PRO A 93 9.49 14.35 8.36
N ARG A 94 10.79 14.53 8.08
CA ARG A 94 11.38 14.21 6.78
C ARG A 94 11.36 12.71 6.52
N LEU A 95 11.76 11.89 7.50
CA LEU A 95 11.69 10.44 7.37
C LEU A 95 10.25 9.97 7.12
N ILE A 96 9.29 10.48 7.89
CA ILE A 96 7.88 10.13 7.75
C ILE A 96 7.37 10.50 6.34
N ALA A 97 7.69 11.71 5.86
CA ALA A 97 7.31 12.13 4.52
C ALA A 97 7.91 11.24 3.43
N LEU A 98 9.19 10.84 3.58
CA LEU A 98 9.88 9.97 2.63
C LEU A 98 9.36 8.52 2.64
N VAL A 99 8.98 7.99 3.80
CA VAL A 99 8.31 6.69 3.89
C VAL A 99 6.91 6.77 3.29
N LYS A 100 6.19 7.87 3.50
CA LYS A 100 4.87 8.03 2.87
C LYS A 100 4.91 8.29 1.39
N LEU A 101 6.01 8.84 0.89
CA LEU A 101 6.26 8.92 -0.55
C LEU A 101 6.25 7.52 -1.18
N PHE A 102 6.76 6.50 -0.50
CA PHE A 102 6.67 5.11 -0.96
C PHE A 102 5.21 4.66 -1.11
N TYR A 103 4.38 4.89 -0.09
CA TYR A 103 2.94 4.55 -0.16
C TYR A 103 2.22 5.32 -1.27
N LEU A 104 2.59 6.59 -1.50
CA LEU A 104 2.04 7.39 -2.60
C LEU A 104 2.39 6.77 -3.97
N LEU A 105 3.63 6.29 -4.16
CA LEU A 105 4.04 5.60 -5.39
C LEU A 105 3.26 4.30 -5.59
N LEU A 106 3.10 3.50 -4.53
CA LEU A 106 2.29 2.29 -4.57
C LEU A 106 0.83 2.60 -4.92
N GLU A 107 0.28 3.65 -4.34
CA GLU A 107 -1.09 4.07 -4.57
C GLU A 107 -1.34 4.54 -6.01
N VAL A 108 -0.39 5.25 -6.60
CA VAL A 108 -0.42 5.57 -8.05
C VAL A 108 -0.47 4.28 -8.87
N GLY A 109 0.31 3.27 -8.48
CA GLY A 109 0.27 1.93 -9.08
C GLY A 109 -1.10 1.25 -8.95
N VAL A 110 -1.74 1.34 -7.77
CA VAL A 110 -3.09 0.81 -7.53
C VAL A 110 -4.12 1.51 -8.39
N VAL A 111 -4.13 2.84 -8.41
CA VAL A 111 -5.06 3.63 -9.23
C VAL A 111 -4.89 3.29 -10.72
N TRP A 112 -3.65 3.21 -11.18
CA TRP A 112 -3.35 2.80 -12.54
C TRP A 112 -3.90 1.40 -12.85
N LEU A 113 -3.68 0.44 -11.97
CA LEU A 113 -4.17 -0.93 -12.14
C LEU A 113 -5.71 -0.99 -12.12
N LEU A 114 -6.36 -0.31 -11.17
CA LEU A 114 -7.82 -0.23 -11.07
C LEU A 114 -8.43 0.35 -12.34
N CYS A 115 -7.85 1.42 -12.87
CA CYS A 115 -8.26 2.03 -14.14
C CYS A 115 -8.08 1.07 -15.32
N ARG A 116 -7.02 0.25 -15.33
CA ARG A 116 -6.76 -0.75 -16.38
C ARG A 116 -7.68 -1.96 -16.31
N VAL A 117 -8.04 -2.39 -15.11
CA VAL A 117 -8.94 -3.55 -14.93
C VAL A 117 -10.40 -3.15 -15.14
N SER A 118 -10.76 -1.89 -14.94
CA SER A 118 -12.14 -1.38 -15.11
C SER A 118 -12.51 -1.03 -16.56
N ASP A 119 -11.84 -1.60 -17.56
CA ASP A 119 -11.97 -1.24 -18.99
C ASP A 119 -13.32 -1.62 -19.64
N ASP A 120 -14.30 -2.11 -18.87
CA ASP A 120 -15.67 -2.45 -19.31
C ASP A 120 -16.56 -1.21 -19.60
N GLY A 121 -15.99 -0.13 -20.15
CA GLY A 121 -16.72 1.10 -20.49
C GLY A 121 -17.00 2.05 -19.31
N LYS A 122 -16.46 1.77 -18.11
CA LYS A 122 -16.56 2.70 -16.98
C LYS A 122 -15.59 3.88 -17.15
N PRO A 123 -15.97 5.10 -16.74
CA PRO A 123 -15.08 6.25 -16.83
C PRO A 123 -13.91 6.08 -15.85
N ARG A 124 -12.70 5.83 -16.38
CA ARG A 124 -11.44 5.74 -15.62
C ARG A 124 -11.24 6.91 -14.61
N PRO A 125 -11.57 8.17 -14.95
CA PRO A 125 -11.44 9.27 -13.99
C PRO A 125 -12.31 9.10 -12.74
N LEU A 126 -13.50 8.50 -12.87
CA LEU A 126 -14.39 8.25 -11.74
C LEU A 126 -13.83 7.16 -10.83
N VAL A 127 -13.29 6.07 -11.41
CA VAL A 127 -12.64 5.00 -10.64
C VAL A 127 -11.45 5.56 -9.85
N ALA A 128 -10.61 6.36 -10.51
CA ALA A 128 -9.50 7.04 -9.86
C ALA A 128 -9.96 8.00 -8.77
N ALA A 129 -11.01 8.79 -9.02
CA ALA A 129 -11.55 9.73 -8.04
C ALA A 129 -12.14 9.02 -6.81
N LEU A 130 -12.89 7.94 -7.01
CA LEU A 130 -13.46 7.15 -5.90
C LEU A 130 -12.36 6.57 -5.01
N TRP A 131 -11.28 6.06 -5.59
CA TRP A 131 -10.14 5.57 -4.81
C TRP A 131 -9.41 6.72 -4.11
N LEU A 132 -9.02 7.75 -4.87
CA LEU A 132 -8.23 8.86 -4.34
C LEU A 132 -9.00 9.70 -3.32
N LEU A 133 -10.33 9.79 -3.40
CA LEU A 133 -11.12 10.54 -2.44
C LEU A 133 -11.75 9.65 -1.35
N CYS A 134 -11.48 8.35 -1.37
CA CYS A 134 -11.94 7.43 -0.34
C CYS A 134 -11.33 7.82 1.03
N PRO A 135 -12.14 8.22 2.03
CA PRO A 135 -11.64 8.60 3.34
C PRO A 135 -10.92 7.44 4.04
N PHE A 136 -11.38 6.21 3.83
CA PHE A 136 -10.76 5.02 4.39
C PHE A 136 -9.36 4.79 3.80
N ALA A 137 -9.18 4.93 2.47
CA ALA A 137 -7.87 4.80 1.85
C ALA A 137 -6.90 5.90 2.34
N LEU A 138 -7.39 7.13 2.47
CA LEU A 138 -6.61 8.24 3.04
C LEU A 138 -6.16 7.94 4.47
N TYR A 139 -7.07 7.54 5.34
CA TYR A 139 -6.77 7.27 6.74
C TYR A 139 -5.89 6.01 6.92
N ALA A 140 -6.18 4.91 6.23
CA ALA A 140 -5.41 3.68 6.38
C ALA A 140 -3.95 3.84 5.92
N LEU A 141 -3.71 4.59 4.83
CA LEU A 141 -2.39 4.71 4.24
C LEU A 141 -1.56 5.84 4.85
N TYR A 142 -2.19 6.98 5.14
CA TYR A 142 -1.48 8.16 5.64
C TYR A 142 -1.68 8.33 7.15
N GLY A 143 -2.78 7.86 7.72
CA GLY A 143 -2.95 7.77 9.16
C GLY A 143 -2.14 6.61 9.74
N LEU A 144 -2.47 5.37 9.36
CA LEU A 144 -1.94 4.17 10.02
C LEU A 144 -0.69 3.55 9.37
N ALA A 145 -0.28 3.98 8.17
CA ALA A 145 0.77 3.33 7.36
C ALA A 145 0.52 1.83 7.14
N CYS A 146 -0.76 1.46 6.98
CA CYS A 146 -1.18 0.07 6.89
C CYS A 146 -0.84 -0.55 5.53
N THR A 147 -0.48 -1.83 5.51
CA THR A 147 -0.14 -2.63 4.32
C THR A 147 -1.32 -2.95 3.40
N LEU A 148 -2.48 -2.34 3.64
CA LEU A 148 -3.71 -2.47 2.88
C LEU A 148 -3.53 -2.29 1.36
N LEU A 149 -2.53 -1.51 0.90
CA LEU A 149 -2.18 -1.38 -0.51
C LEU A 149 -1.76 -2.72 -1.16
N ALA A 150 -0.92 -3.51 -0.49
CA ALA A 150 -0.46 -4.79 -1.02
C ALA A 150 -1.62 -5.80 -1.12
N ALA A 151 -2.47 -5.84 -0.08
CA ALA A 151 -3.68 -6.68 -0.09
C ALA A 151 -4.65 -6.24 -1.21
N THR A 152 -4.81 -4.93 -1.42
CA THR A 152 -5.69 -4.42 -2.47
C THR A 152 -5.16 -4.72 -3.86
N LEU A 153 -3.84 -4.61 -4.09
CA LEU A 153 -3.20 -5.01 -5.35
C LEU A 153 -3.44 -6.49 -5.65
N VAL A 154 -3.17 -7.37 -4.67
CA VAL A 154 -3.37 -8.81 -4.82
C VAL A 154 -4.84 -9.13 -5.09
N ALA A 155 -5.78 -8.54 -4.34
CA ALA A 155 -7.21 -8.73 -4.56
C ALA A 155 -7.66 -8.24 -5.96
N SER A 156 -7.18 -7.08 -6.40
CA SER A 156 -7.51 -6.52 -7.72
C SER A 156 -7.01 -7.42 -8.86
N LEU A 157 -5.82 -8.00 -8.71
CA LEU A 157 -5.26 -8.95 -9.69
C LEU A 157 -6.00 -10.29 -9.66
N ALA A 158 -6.33 -10.80 -8.47
CA ALA A 158 -6.99 -12.10 -8.29
C ALA A 158 -8.44 -12.12 -8.80
N LEU A 159 -9.13 -10.97 -8.82
CA LEU A 159 -10.50 -10.84 -9.31
C LEU A 159 -10.60 -10.74 -10.84
N ARG A 160 -9.49 -10.46 -11.53
CA ARG A 160 -9.45 -10.26 -12.99
C ARG A 160 -9.89 -11.48 -13.83
N PRO A 161 -9.47 -12.73 -13.54
CA PRO A 161 -9.87 -13.90 -14.33
C PRO A 161 -11.37 -14.20 -14.23
N ARG A 162 -11.99 -13.90 -13.07
CA ARG A 162 -13.42 -14.15 -12.85
C ARG A 162 -14.31 -13.20 -13.64
N GLN A 163 -13.89 -11.95 -13.83
CA GLN A 163 -14.65 -10.98 -14.63
C GLN A 163 -14.66 -11.35 -16.12
N GLN A 164 -13.52 -11.83 -16.65
CA GLN A 164 -13.43 -12.24 -18.06
C GLN A 164 -14.36 -13.41 -18.40
N HIS A 165 -14.54 -14.36 -17.49
CA HIS A 165 -15.48 -15.48 -17.71
C HIS A 165 -16.95 -15.07 -17.62
N CYS A 166 -17.32 -14.14 -16.73
CA CYS A 166 -18.71 -13.66 -16.63
C CYS A 166 -19.14 -12.80 -17.82
N VAL A 167 -18.22 -12.01 -18.40
CA VAL A 167 -18.52 -11.17 -19.57
C VAL A 167 -18.60 -12.01 -20.86
N ALA A 168 -17.76 -13.05 -21.01
CA ALA A 168 -17.83 -13.96 -22.15
C ALA A 168 -19.15 -14.75 -22.22
N GLY A 169 -19.81 -14.99 -21.08
CA GLY A 169 -21.12 -15.65 -21.01
C GLY A 169 -22.34 -14.74 -21.22
N ARG A 170 -22.19 -13.41 -21.09
CA ARG A 170 -23.26 -12.44 -21.38
C ARG A 170 -22.99 -11.76 -22.72
N ARG A 171 -23.16 -12.50 -23.83
CA ARG A 171 -23.55 -11.85 -25.07
C ARG A 171 -24.92 -11.23 -24.81
N TRP A 172 -24.95 -9.95 -24.50
CA TRP A 172 -26.18 -9.17 -24.61
C TRP A 172 -26.76 -9.45 -26.00
N PRO A 173 -28.06 -9.78 -26.12
CA PRO A 173 -28.66 -9.88 -27.43
C PRO A 173 -28.40 -8.54 -28.11
N GLN A 174 -27.62 -8.57 -29.19
CA GLN A 174 -27.42 -7.40 -30.01
C GLN A 174 -28.83 -6.96 -30.43
N CYS A 175 -29.24 -5.75 -30.02
CA CYS A 175 -30.39 -5.09 -30.59
C CYS A 175 -30.09 -4.89 -32.07
N VAL A 176 -30.48 -5.88 -32.89
CA VAL A 176 -30.43 -5.75 -34.34
C VAL A 176 -31.48 -4.69 -34.68
N PRO A 177 -31.09 -3.54 -35.26
CA PRO A 177 -32.06 -2.54 -35.68
C PRO A 177 -32.94 -3.20 -36.75
N GLY A 178 -34.23 -3.39 -36.44
CA GLY A 178 -35.21 -3.92 -37.39
C GLY A 178 -35.91 -5.23 -37.02
N LYS A 179 -35.55 -5.92 -35.92
CA LYS A 179 -36.29 -7.11 -35.48
C LYS A 179 -37.38 -6.71 -34.48
N ARG A 180 -38.61 -6.51 -34.98
CA ARG A 180 -39.81 -6.41 -34.12
C ARG A 180 -39.96 -7.71 -33.34
N ILE A 181 -40.00 -7.60 -32.02
CA ILE A 181 -40.42 -8.67 -31.13
C ILE A 181 -41.93 -8.80 -31.35
N LEU A 182 -42.34 -9.85 -32.08
CA LEU A 182 -43.72 -10.29 -32.07
C LEU A 182 -43.99 -10.86 -30.69
N ILE A 183 -44.83 -10.15 -29.95
CA ILE A 183 -45.49 -10.67 -28.76
C ILE A 183 -46.70 -11.41 -29.32
N ASP A 184 -46.63 -12.74 -29.36
CA ASP A 184 -47.81 -13.56 -29.62
C ASP A 184 -48.66 -13.56 -28.34
N ASP A 185 -49.92 -13.15 -28.50
CA ASP A 185 -50.97 -13.17 -27.46
C ASP A 185 -51.43 -14.60 -27.11
#